data_AF-A0A0S6YYJ4-F1
#
_entry.id   AF-A0A0S6YYJ4-F1
#
_cell.length_a   1.000
_cell.length_b   1.000
_cell.length_c   1.000
_cell.angle_alpha   90.00
_cell.angle_beta   90.00
_cell.angle_gamma   90.00
#
_symmetry.space_group_name_H-M   'P 1'
#
loop_
_entity.id
_entity.type
_entity.pdbx_description
1 polymer ?
#
loop_
_entity_poly.entity_id
_entity_poly.type
_entity_poly.pdbx_seq_one_letter_code
_entity_poly.pdbx_strand_id
1 'polypeptide(L)'
;MASVTACGSASVTACDSASVRASKLVAVHKHSARAKISGGVVLDHTGVEKFSADEWCEYHGVKVSRGVATLYKAVNDEWTTSRGVDYSPGSKPACNDFSDTDACGGGLHFGPTPAHALSYFPEATKFVAVGVRVSELRPINGGPAKAKAPRVVSACVEVDIHGKEVT
;
A
#
# COMPACT_ATOMS: atom_id res chain seq x y z
N MET A 1 -31.94 0.69 -32.47
CA MET A 1 -31.27 0.10 -31.29
C MET A 1 -29.88 -0.30 -31.73
N ALA A 2 -28.83 0.25 -31.12
CA ALA A 2 -27.48 -0.26 -31.31
C ALA A 2 -27.21 -1.30 -30.22
N SER A 3 -26.72 -2.47 -30.60
CA SER A 3 -26.22 -3.48 -29.67
C SER A 3 -24.78 -3.78 -30.02
N VAL A 4 -23.95 -3.98 -29.00
CA VAL A 4 -22.54 -4.33 -29.17
C VAL A 4 -22.33 -5.66 -28.45
N THR A 5 -21.80 -6.63 -29.17
CA THR A 5 -21.29 -7.88 -28.58
C THR A 5 -19.77 -7.78 -28.57
N ALA A 6 -19.17 -7.88 -27.39
CA ALA A 6 -17.72 -7.91 -27.22
C ALA A 6 -17.32 -9.23 -26.56
N CYS A 7 -16.17 -9.78 -26.96
CA CYS A 7 -15.59 -10.99 -26.39
C CYS A 7 -14.13 -10.75 -26.00
N GLY A 8 -13.61 -11.56 -25.08
CA GLY A 8 -12.29 -11.34 -24.49
C GLY A 8 -12.25 -10.14 -23.54
N SER A 9 -11.17 -9.36 -23.60
CA SER A 9 -11.01 -8.13 -22.82
C SER A 9 -11.56 -6.93 -23.60
N ALA A 10 -12.65 -6.33 -23.10
CA ALA A 10 -13.26 -5.14 -23.68
C ALA A 10 -13.22 -3.98 -22.69
N SER A 11 -12.96 -2.76 -23.18
CA SER A 11 -13.03 -1.52 -22.40
C SER A 11 -14.03 -0.57 -23.05
N VAL A 12 -14.88 0.06 -22.24
CA VAL A 12 -15.92 0.99 -22.71
C VAL A 12 -15.78 2.31 -21.97
N THR A 13 -15.70 3.40 -22.72
CA THR A 13 -15.76 4.77 -22.20
C THR A 13 -17.11 5.37 -22.58
N ALA A 14 -17.89 5.78 -21.58
CA ALA A 14 -19.19 6.42 -21.75
C ALA A 14 -19.08 7.91 -21.38
N CYS A 15 -19.51 8.81 -22.26
CA CYS A 15 -19.46 10.27 -22.06
C CYS A 15 -20.83 10.94 -22.28
N ASP A 16 -20.94 12.20 -21.88
CA ASP A 16 -22.13 13.05 -22.01
C ASP A 16 -23.40 12.42 -21.41
N SER A 17 -24.36 12.02 -22.23
CA SER A 17 -25.66 11.47 -21.81
C SER A 17 -25.73 9.94 -21.87
N ALA A 18 -24.58 9.25 -21.87
CA ALA A 18 -24.52 7.80 -21.86
C ALA A 18 -24.80 7.21 -20.46
N SER A 19 -25.41 6.03 -20.41
CA SER A 19 -25.64 5.27 -19.18
C SER A 19 -25.23 3.80 -19.34
N VAL A 20 -24.73 3.19 -18.26
CA VAL A 20 -24.37 1.78 -18.20
C VAL A 20 -25.20 1.12 -17.10
N ARG A 21 -25.87 0.01 -17.42
CA ARG A 21 -26.66 -0.76 -16.45
C ARG A 21 -25.89 -1.98 -15.99
N ALA A 22 -25.53 -1.99 -14.71
CA ALA A 22 -24.92 -3.13 -14.02
C ALA A 22 -26.01 -3.97 -13.31
N SER A 23 -26.00 -5.30 -13.51
CA SER A 23 -26.88 -6.21 -12.78
C SER A 23 -26.34 -6.49 -11.37
N LYS A 24 -27.13 -7.16 -10.51
CA LYS A 24 -26.88 -7.29 -9.05
C LYS A 24 -25.49 -7.84 -8.68
N LEU A 25 -24.86 -8.65 -9.53
CA LEU A 25 -23.59 -9.32 -9.23
C LEU A 25 -22.38 -8.69 -9.94
N VAL A 26 -22.58 -7.57 -10.64
CA VAL A 26 -21.49 -6.84 -11.30
C VAL A 26 -20.83 -5.93 -10.29
N ALA A 27 -19.52 -6.09 -10.08
CA ALA A 27 -18.73 -5.16 -9.27
C ALA A 27 -18.54 -3.84 -10.03
N VAL A 28 -18.77 -2.72 -9.35
CA VAL A 28 -18.60 -1.37 -9.89
C VAL A 28 -17.65 -0.61 -8.98
N HIS A 29 -16.50 -0.22 -9.49
CA HIS A 29 -15.49 0.52 -8.74
C HIS A 29 -15.76 2.02 -8.87
N LYS A 30 -16.04 2.68 -7.75
CA LYS A 30 -16.29 4.13 -7.70
C LYS A 30 -15.00 4.86 -7.34
N HIS A 31 -14.40 5.53 -8.31
CA HIS A 31 -13.16 6.30 -8.12
C HIS A 31 -13.39 7.80 -7.86
N SER A 32 -14.61 8.31 -7.99
CA SER A 32 -14.93 9.72 -7.75
C SER A 32 -16.23 9.88 -6.98
N ALA A 33 -16.21 10.74 -5.96
CA ALA A 33 -17.41 11.06 -5.17
C ALA A 33 -18.49 11.75 -6.01
N ARG A 34 -18.13 12.28 -7.18
CA ARG A 34 -19.06 12.90 -8.14
C ARG A 34 -19.85 11.87 -8.96
N ALA A 35 -19.40 10.61 -9.00
CA ALA A 35 -20.09 9.57 -9.74
C ALA A 35 -21.41 9.20 -9.05
N LYS A 36 -22.51 9.20 -9.81
CA LYS A 36 -23.81 8.69 -9.39
C LYS A 36 -23.97 7.26 -9.91
N ILE A 37 -24.06 6.30 -9.01
CA ILE A 37 -24.13 4.86 -9.35
C ILE A 37 -25.39 4.28 -8.71
N SER A 38 -26.21 3.60 -9.50
CA SER A 38 -27.38 2.85 -9.05
C SER A 38 -27.39 1.46 -9.70
N GLY A 39 -27.08 0.44 -8.91
CA GLY A 39 -26.96 -0.96 -9.36
C GLY A 39 -25.57 -1.56 -9.12
N GLY A 40 -25.47 -2.88 -9.25
CA GLY A 40 -24.25 -3.63 -8.97
C GLY A 40 -23.86 -3.70 -7.49
N VAL A 41 -22.69 -4.25 -7.23
CA VAL A 41 -21.98 -4.20 -5.95
C VAL A 41 -20.96 -3.06 -6.05
N VAL A 42 -21.18 -1.97 -5.31
CA VAL A 42 -20.31 -0.80 -5.38
C VAL A 42 -19.12 -0.96 -4.45
N LEU A 43 -17.92 -0.95 -5.03
CA LEU A 43 -16.65 -0.88 -4.32
C LEU A 43 -16.21 0.58 -4.33
N ASP A 44 -16.40 1.27 -3.21
CA ASP A 44 -16.13 2.70 -3.08
C ASP A 44 -14.64 2.95 -2.77
N HIS A 45 -13.92 3.52 -3.73
CA HIS A 45 -12.52 3.95 -3.57
C HIS A 45 -12.41 5.46 -3.33
N THR A 46 -13.51 6.15 -3.05
CA THR A 46 -13.48 7.58 -2.75
C THR A 46 -13.01 7.79 -1.32
N GLY A 47 -11.95 8.59 -1.14
CA GLY A 47 -11.42 8.87 0.20
C GLY A 47 -10.32 7.92 0.67
N VAL A 48 -9.83 6.99 -0.18
CA VAL A 48 -8.68 6.12 0.16
C VAL A 48 -7.45 6.92 0.57
N GLU A 49 -7.32 8.16 0.09
CA GLU A 49 -6.26 9.10 0.46
C GLU A 49 -6.39 9.67 1.88
N LYS A 50 -7.53 9.44 2.54
CA LYS A 50 -7.85 9.95 3.89
C LYS A 50 -7.88 8.86 4.94
N PHE A 51 -7.45 7.64 4.59
CA PHE A 51 -7.43 6.55 5.55
C PHE A 51 -6.59 6.88 6.77
N SER A 52 -7.17 6.56 7.93
CA SER A 52 -6.42 6.33 9.16
C SER A 52 -5.40 5.20 8.95
N ALA A 53 -4.49 5.04 9.91
CA ALA A 53 -3.47 3.99 9.84
C ALA A 53 -4.08 2.58 9.83
N ASP A 54 -5.14 2.36 10.61
CA ASP A 54 -5.84 1.09 10.69
C ASP A 54 -6.62 0.79 9.40
N GLU A 55 -7.37 1.75 8.87
CA GLU A 55 -8.06 1.60 7.57
C GLU A 55 -7.07 1.33 6.44
N TRP A 56 -5.92 2.00 6.43
CA TRP A 56 -4.87 1.76 5.43
C TRP A 56 -4.29 0.35 5.55
N CYS A 57 -4.04 -0.12 6.78
CA CYS A 57 -3.59 -1.49 7.00
C CYS A 57 -4.62 -2.52 6.52
N GLU A 58 -5.90 -2.33 6.84
CA GLU A 58 -6.98 -3.22 6.42
C GLU A 58 -7.11 -3.25 4.89
N TYR A 59 -7.16 -2.07 4.26
CA TYR A 59 -7.30 -1.92 2.82
C TYR A 59 -6.17 -2.60 2.04
N HIS A 60 -4.94 -2.54 2.55
CA HIS A 60 -3.77 -3.16 1.92
C HIS A 60 -3.47 -4.60 2.39
N GLY A 61 -4.31 -5.18 3.25
CA GLY A 61 -4.11 -6.54 3.77
C GLY A 61 -2.88 -6.68 4.68
N VAL A 62 -2.47 -5.59 5.33
CA VAL A 62 -1.35 -5.58 6.27
C VAL A 62 -1.73 -6.36 7.52
N LYS A 63 -0.89 -7.35 7.88
CA LYS A 63 -1.08 -8.12 9.11
C LYS A 63 -0.81 -7.22 10.32
N VAL A 64 -1.82 -7.03 11.15
CA VAL A 64 -1.72 -6.34 12.44
C VAL A 64 -1.89 -7.35 13.57
N SER A 65 -0.95 -7.37 14.51
CA SER A 65 -1.03 -8.19 15.73
C SER A 65 -0.66 -7.35 16.94
N ARG A 66 -1.55 -7.30 17.94
CA ARG A 66 -1.36 -6.52 19.18
C ARG A 66 -0.94 -5.06 18.92
N GLY A 67 -1.57 -4.42 17.92
CA GLY A 67 -1.29 -3.03 17.54
C GLY A 67 0.01 -2.80 16.75
N VAL A 68 0.68 -3.88 16.32
CA VAL A 68 1.90 -3.82 15.49
C VAL A 68 1.59 -4.32 14.08
N ALA A 69 1.78 -3.46 13.09
CA ALA A 69 1.68 -3.77 11.67
C ALA A 69 2.99 -4.38 11.15
N THR A 70 2.89 -5.46 10.37
CA THR A 70 4.02 -6.03 9.62
C THR A 70 4.12 -5.36 8.26
N LEU A 71 5.20 -4.61 8.04
CA LEU A 71 5.48 -3.89 6.80
C LEU A 71 6.83 -4.30 6.24
N TYR A 72 7.17 -3.82 5.05
CA TYR A 72 8.34 -4.30 4.33
C TYR A 72 9.25 -3.18 3.85
N LYS A 73 10.55 -3.47 3.85
CA LYS A 73 11.60 -2.62 3.29
C LYS A 73 12.40 -3.40 2.27
N ALA A 74 12.67 -2.78 1.13
CA ALA A 74 13.61 -3.26 0.14
C ALA A 74 14.98 -2.62 0.42
N VAL A 75 16.04 -3.43 0.43
CA VAL A 75 17.41 -3.04 0.81
C VAL A 75 18.44 -3.70 -0.11
N ASN A 76 19.66 -3.19 -0.09
CA ASN A 76 20.80 -3.76 -0.80
C ASN A 76 21.48 -4.87 0.04
N ASP A 77 22.60 -5.39 -0.45
CA ASP A 77 23.35 -6.46 0.20
C ASP A 77 23.94 -6.05 1.56
N GLU A 78 24.13 -4.75 1.77
CA GLU A 78 24.55 -4.15 3.05
C GLU A 78 23.37 -3.79 3.97
N TRP A 79 22.17 -4.32 3.71
CA TRP A 79 20.97 -4.11 4.53
C TRP A 79 20.54 -2.64 4.66
N THR A 80 20.88 -1.82 3.68
CA THR A 80 20.57 -0.39 3.69
C THR A 80 20.03 0.10 2.34
N THR A 81 19.90 1.41 2.21
CA THR A 81 19.62 2.11 0.96
C THR A 81 20.56 3.31 0.86
N SER A 82 20.46 4.10 -0.21
CA SER A 82 21.15 5.39 -0.32
C SER A 82 20.82 6.41 0.79
N ARG A 83 19.87 6.10 1.68
CA ARG A 83 19.52 6.88 2.88
C ARG A 83 20.29 6.48 4.14
N GLY A 84 21.04 5.37 4.13
CA GLY A 84 22.01 5.01 5.17
C GLY A 84 21.45 4.44 6.48
N VAL A 85 20.15 4.13 6.57
CA VAL A 85 19.58 3.42 7.73
C VAL A 85 19.88 1.92 7.62
N ASP A 86 20.37 1.32 8.70
CA ASP A 86 20.64 -0.12 8.77
C ASP A 86 19.37 -0.90 9.14
N TYR A 87 19.03 -1.89 8.31
CA TYR A 87 17.91 -2.81 8.47
C TYR A 87 18.37 -4.27 8.60
N SER A 88 19.62 -4.51 9.01
CA SER A 88 20.16 -5.86 9.22
C SER A 88 19.22 -6.72 10.07
N PRO A 89 19.04 -8.03 9.77
CA PRO A 89 18.20 -8.92 10.58
C PRO A 89 18.53 -8.82 12.07
N GLY A 90 17.49 -8.73 12.90
CA GLY A 90 17.63 -8.48 14.34
C GLY A 90 17.60 -6.99 14.75
N SER A 91 17.86 -6.06 13.84
CA SER A 91 17.90 -4.62 14.15
C SER A 91 16.51 -4.01 14.38
N LYS A 92 16.47 -2.84 15.02
CA LYS A 92 15.25 -2.04 15.26
C LYS A 92 15.52 -0.56 14.98
N PRO A 93 15.64 -0.16 13.70
CA PRO A 93 16.02 1.20 13.36
C PRO A 93 14.98 2.23 13.83
N ALA A 94 15.47 3.45 14.09
CA ALA A 94 14.68 4.63 14.42
C ALA A 94 15.22 5.83 13.64
N CYS A 95 14.37 6.83 13.38
CA CYS A 95 14.76 8.10 12.79
C CYS A 95 14.51 9.26 13.77
N ASN A 96 15.23 10.37 13.56
CA ASN A 96 15.12 11.56 14.40
C ASN A 96 14.32 12.69 13.73
N ASP A 97 13.92 12.51 12.47
CA ASP A 97 13.29 13.51 11.61
C ASP A 97 11.81 13.20 11.31
N PHE A 98 11.16 12.35 12.14
CA PHE A 98 9.79 11.95 11.88
C PHE A 98 8.82 13.15 11.79
N SER A 99 8.01 13.16 10.75
CA SER A 99 6.99 14.18 10.48
C SER A 99 5.64 13.53 10.24
N ASP A 100 4.64 13.89 11.04
CA ASP A 100 3.29 13.31 10.99
C ASP A 100 2.41 13.96 9.90
N THR A 101 2.89 13.88 8.66
CA THR A 101 2.21 14.39 7.45
C THR A 101 2.07 13.26 6.42
N ASP A 102 1.12 13.34 5.51
CA ASP A 102 0.96 12.37 4.41
C ASP A 102 1.97 12.57 3.26
N ALA A 103 2.89 13.53 3.40
CA ALA A 103 3.96 13.80 2.46
C ALA A 103 5.13 12.80 2.57
N CYS A 104 5.81 12.59 1.45
CA CYS A 104 7.04 11.80 1.40
C CYS A 104 8.20 12.47 2.17
N GLY A 105 9.08 11.68 2.79
CA GLY A 105 10.13 12.15 3.69
C GLY A 105 9.73 12.14 5.16
N GLY A 106 10.67 12.49 6.05
CA GLY A 106 10.46 12.66 7.49
C GLY A 106 9.97 11.40 8.21
N GLY A 107 10.77 10.34 8.25
CA GLY A 107 10.37 9.04 8.77
C GLY A 107 11.07 7.86 8.10
N LEU A 108 10.95 6.67 8.69
CA LEU A 108 11.32 5.40 8.05
C LEU A 108 10.17 4.94 7.14
N HIS A 109 10.46 4.73 5.85
CA HIS A 109 9.45 4.39 4.84
C HIS A 109 9.36 2.89 4.56
N PHE A 110 8.13 2.37 4.52
CA PHE A 110 7.81 0.96 4.31
C PHE A 110 6.64 0.76 3.35
N GLY A 111 6.65 -0.35 2.61
CA GLY A 111 5.54 -0.81 1.79
C GLY A 111 4.69 -1.88 2.51
N PRO A 112 3.42 -2.06 2.15
CA PRO A 112 2.58 -3.13 2.70
C PRO A 112 2.97 -4.52 2.19
N THR A 113 3.72 -4.61 1.08
CA THR A 113 4.32 -5.85 0.57
C THR A 113 5.76 -5.61 0.09
N PRO A 114 6.59 -6.66 -0.04
CA PRO A 114 7.93 -6.51 -0.64
C PRO A 114 7.89 -5.92 -2.06
N ALA A 115 6.90 -6.28 -2.88
CA ALA A 115 6.73 -5.72 -4.22
C ALA A 115 6.44 -4.20 -4.20
N HIS A 116 5.66 -3.71 -3.25
CA HIS A 116 5.49 -2.27 -3.05
C HIS A 116 6.79 -1.60 -2.61
N ALA A 117 7.56 -2.23 -1.71
CA ALA A 117 8.86 -1.71 -1.30
C ALA A 117 9.86 -1.67 -2.48
N LEU A 118 9.88 -2.72 -3.32
CA LEU A 118 10.69 -2.81 -4.54
C LEU A 118 10.39 -1.67 -5.52
N SER A 119 9.12 -1.27 -5.67
CA SER A 119 8.75 -0.15 -6.56
C SER A 119 9.44 1.18 -6.20
N TYR A 120 9.93 1.32 -4.96
CA TYR A 120 10.65 2.50 -4.49
C TYR A 120 12.17 2.32 -4.44
N PHE A 121 12.67 1.10 -4.58
CA PHE A 121 14.09 0.79 -4.66
C PHE A 121 14.31 -0.39 -5.63
N PRO A 122 14.15 -0.17 -6.95
CA PRO A 122 14.14 -1.25 -7.95
C PRO A 122 15.44 -2.07 -8.02
N GLU A 123 16.54 -1.51 -7.56
CA GLU A 123 17.87 -2.13 -7.46
C GLU A 123 18.06 -2.96 -6.18
N ALA A 124 17.05 -3.08 -5.33
CA ALA A 124 17.11 -3.89 -4.12
C ALA A 124 17.45 -5.35 -4.43
N THR A 125 18.34 -5.91 -3.61
CA THR A 125 18.73 -7.33 -3.68
C THR A 125 18.08 -8.15 -2.58
N LYS A 126 17.57 -7.50 -1.52
CA LYS A 126 17.01 -8.13 -0.33
C LYS A 126 15.75 -7.41 0.16
N PHE A 127 14.97 -8.11 0.97
CA PHE A 127 13.81 -7.55 1.64
C PHE A 127 13.82 -7.90 3.13
N VAL A 128 13.28 -6.99 3.94
CA VAL A 128 13.02 -7.27 5.35
C VAL A 128 11.56 -6.99 5.70
N ALA A 129 11.00 -7.85 6.54
CA ALA A 129 9.79 -7.56 7.28
C ALA A 129 10.15 -6.79 8.57
N VAL A 130 9.36 -5.78 8.90
CA VAL A 130 9.50 -4.96 10.10
C VAL A 130 8.18 -4.86 10.85
N GLY A 131 8.22 -4.71 12.16
CA GLY A 131 7.04 -4.37 12.96
C GLY A 131 7.00 -2.90 13.30
N VAL A 132 5.89 -2.22 13.04
CA VAL A 132 5.67 -0.80 13.38
C VAL A 132 4.38 -0.65 14.18
N ARG A 133 4.33 0.24 15.17
CA ARG A 133 3.08 0.53 15.88
C ARG A 133 2.09 1.21 14.94
N VAL A 134 0.86 0.69 14.86
CA VAL A 134 -0.21 1.30 14.05
C VAL A 134 -0.48 2.74 14.49
N SER A 135 -0.40 3.02 15.80
CA SER A 135 -0.57 4.37 16.36
C SER A 135 0.52 5.38 15.96
N GLU A 136 1.63 4.92 15.38
CA GLU A 136 2.75 5.74 14.93
C GLU A 136 2.94 5.68 13.41
N LEU A 137 2.04 4.99 12.72
CA LEU A 137 2.09 4.77 11.29
C LEU A 137 1.35 5.89 10.57
N ARG A 138 1.99 6.47 9.56
CA ARG A 138 1.42 7.51 8.70
C ARG A 138 1.41 7.06 7.24
N PRO A 139 0.24 6.75 6.65
CA PRO A 139 0.11 6.53 5.22
C PRO A 139 0.61 7.73 4.40
N ILE A 140 1.22 7.46 3.25
CA ILE A 140 1.69 8.47 2.29
C ILE A 140 0.89 8.35 1.00
N ASN A 141 0.42 9.49 0.50
CA ASN A 141 -0.42 9.59 -0.68
C ASN A 141 0.41 9.80 -1.97
N GLY A 142 -0.21 9.53 -3.14
CA GLY A 142 0.32 9.95 -4.44
C GLY A 142 1.30 8.99 -5.14
N GLY A 143 1.31 7.71 -4.80
CA GLY A 143 2.14 6.70 -5.49
C GLY A 143 1.75 5.26 -5.11
N PRO A 144 2.62 4.26 -5.41
CA PRO A 144 2.48 2.91 -4.85
C PRO A 144 2.26 2.96 -3.34
N ALA A 145 1.48 2.02 -2.79
CA ALA A 145 1.14 2.06 -1.37
C ALA A 145 2.41 2.11 -0.48
N LYS A 146 2.47 3.11 0.39
CA LYS A 146 3.59 3.35 1.30
C LYS A 146 3.12 4.04 2.57
N ALA A 147 3.79 3.76 3.67
CA ALA A 147 3.62 4.48 4.92
C ALA A 147 4.99 4.81 5.53
N LYS A 148 5.00 5.73 6.50
CA LYS A 148 6.18 6.06 7.30
C LYS A 148 5.92 5.96 8.79
N ALA A 149 6.99 5.75 9.55
CA ALA A 149 6.94 5.68 11.00
C ALA A 149 8.27 6.14 11.63
N PRO A 150 8.27 6.53 12.91
CA PRO A 150 9.47 7.00 13.60
C PRO A 150 10.46 5.88 13.91
N ARG A 151 9.98 4.64 14.10
CA ARG A 151 10.83 3.51 14.49
C ARG A 151 10.18 2.15 14.26
N VAL A 152 11.04 1.15 14.17
CA VAL A 152 10.71 -0.27 14.15
C VAL A 152 10.65 -0.79 15.59
N VAL A 153 9.62 -1.58 15.93
CA VAL A 153 9.36 -2.12 17.27
C VAL A 153 9.51 -3.64 17.35
N SER A 154 9.35 -4.35 16.24
CA SER A 154 9.72 -5.76 16.08
C SER A 154 10.96 -5.86 15.20
N ALA A 155 11.91 -6.70 15.58
CA ALA A 155 13.19 -6.82 14.88
C ALA A 155 13.00 -7.07 13.38
N CYS A 156 13.89 -6.51 12.56
CA CYS A 156 13.95 -6.79 11.13
C CYS A 156 14.17 -8.29 10.90
N VAL A 157 13.44 -8.88 9.97
CA VAL A 157 13.56 -10.28 9.57
C VAL A 157 13.73 -10.33 8.05
N GLU A 158 14.76 -11.02 7.54
CA GLU A 158 14.92 -11.21 6.09
C GLU A 158 13.75 -12.02 5.53
N VAL A 159 13.20 -11.54 4.41
CA VAL A 159 12.11 -12.22 3.71
C VAL A 159 12.37 -12.22 2.21
N ASP A 160 11.76 -13.17 1.51
CA ASP A 160 11.72 -13.20 0.06
C ASP A 160 10.73 -12.16 -0.51
N ILE A 161 10.64 -12.09 -1.85
CA ILE A 161 9.72 -11.18 -2.56
C ILE A 161 8.23 -11.44 -2.24
N HIS A 162 7.90 -12.61 -1.68
CA HIS A 162 6.56 -13.00 -1.27
C HIS A 162 6.30 -12.74 0.23
N GLY A 163 7.27 -12.20 0.96
CA GLY A 163 7.16 -11.89 2.39
C GLY A 163 7.34 -13.12 3.28
N LYS A 164 7.86 -14.23 2.74
CA LYS A 164 8.20 -15.42 3.52
C LYS A 164 9.63 -15.28 4.05
N GLU A 165 9.82 -15.61 5.32
CA GLU A 165 11.14 -15.61 5.96
C GLU A 165 12.14 -16.49 5.21
N VAL A 166 13.36 -15.96 5.02
CA VAL A 166 14.49 -16.67 4.45
C VAL A 166 15.28 -17.28 5.61
N THR A 167 15.28 -18.61 5.70
CA THR A 167 16.05 -19.41 6.67
C THR A 167 17.33 -19.93 6.08
#